data_AF-A0A3P3TWC2-F1
#
_entry.id   AF-A0A3P3TWC2-F1
#
_cell.length_a   1.000
_cell.length_b   1.000
_cell.length_c   1.000
_cell.angle_alpha   90.00
_cell.angle_beta   90.00
_cell.angle_gamma   90.00
#
_symmetry.space_group_name_H-M   'P 1'
#
loop_
_entity.id
_entity.type
_entity.pdbx_description
1 polymer ?
#
loop_
_entity_poly.entity_id
_entity_poly.type
_entity_poly.pdbx_seq_one_letter_code
_entity_poly.pdbx_strand_id
1 'polypeptide(L)'
;MDLKELLGEELYKQVIEKAGDKHKIAIVSDGSHFPKDKWDEVNAAKKKIEADLKERDKQLEELKKSAGDNEELKAKIKELQDANKEAADKYQKEAKELQLKTALKLKLVGKVHENAMDNVLNEFKFDQIELDETGNIKSGFDDQYKSLQESKGFYFVPENSNETTFVGFKPFNGGGANNDKGDKGGEFGKQLAAQNKQSSDKMQEAQNLYFGGQKA
;
A
#
# COMPACT_ATOMS: atom_id res chain seq x y z
N MET A 1 7.75 -3.44 15.08
CA MET A 1 8.19 -3.37 16.48
C MET A 1 7.09 -3.97 17.32
N ASP A 2 7.41 -5.01 18.09
CA ASP A 2 6.41 -5.69 18.89
C ASP A 2 6.14 -4.95 20.20
N LEU A 3 4.92 -5.06 20.72
CA LEU A 3 4.49 -4.38 21.96
C LEU A 3 5.40 -4.76 23.15
N LYS A 4 5.94 -5.97 23.16
CA LYS A 4 6.88 -6.47 24.17
C LYS A 4 8.26 -5.78 24.09
N GLU A 5 8.70 -5.41 22.90
CA GLU A 5 9.99 -4.72 22.70
C GLU A 5 9.90 -3.24 23.09
N LEU A 6 8.76 -2.58 22.83
CA LEU A 6 8.55 -1.18 23.19
C LEU A 6 8.34 -0.96 24.69
N LEU A 7 7.66 -1.89 25.36
CA LEU A 7 7.32 -1.77 26.78
C LEU A 7 8.36 -2.44 27.71
N GLY A 8 9.19 -3.36 27.19
CA GLY A 8 10.05 -4.22 27.99
C GLY A 8 9.27 -5.33 28.71
N GLU A 9 9.96 -6.42 29.09
CA GLU A 9 9.31 -7.62 29.63
C GLU A 9 8.50 -7.38 30.92
N GLU A 10 9.01 -6.51 31.80
CA GLU A 10 8.42 -6.20 33.10
C GLU A 10 7.10 -5.42 32.94
N LEU A 11 7.12 -4.37 32.10
CA LEU A 11 5.96 -3.51 31.88
C LEU A 11 4.91 -4.21 31.01
N TYR A 12 5.35 -5.00 30.03
CA TYR A 12 4.44 -5.82 29.22
C TYR A 12 3.63 -6.78 30.09
N LYS A 13 4.27 -7.49 31.05
CA LYS A 13 3.57 -8.41 31.96
C LYS A 13 2.52 -7.68 32.81
N GLN A 14 2.86 -6.54 33.42
CA GLN A 14 1.91 -5.77 34.22
C GLN A 14 0.74 -5.22 33.40
N VAL A 15 1.01 -4.81 32.16
CA VAL A 15 -0.01 -4.30 31.23
C VAL A 15 -0.97 -5.42 30.80
N ILE A 16 -0.47 -6.62 30.47
CA ILE A 16 -1.32 -7.78 30.14
C ILE A 16 -2.11 -8.27 31.36
N GLU A 17 -1.49 -8.29 32.54
CA GLU A 17 -2.13 -8.70 33.80
C GLU A 17 -3.28 -7.75 34.20
N LYS A 18 -3.11 -6.44 34.00
CA LYS A 18 -4.16 -5.44 34.27
C LYS A 18 -5.20 -5.33 33.17
N ALA A 19 -4.82 -5.54 31.91
CA ALA A 19 -5.76 -5.55 30.79
C ALA A 19 -6.64 -6.81 30.81
N GLY A 20 -6.11 -7.94 31.31
CA GLY A 20 -6.77 -9.22 31.28
C GLY A 20 -6.99 -9.76 29.86
N ASP A 21 -7.25 -11.06 29.73
CA ASP A 21 -7.38 -11.75 28.43
C ASP A 21 -8.51 -11.20 27.52
N LYS A 22 -9.39 -10.35 28.08
CA LYS A 22 -10.49 -9.71 27.34
C LYS A 22 -10.08 -8.48 26.54
N HIS A 23 -8.96 -7.83 26.84
CA HIS A 23 -8.56 -6.58 26.20
C HIS A 23 -7.29 -6.77 25.37
N LYS A 24 -7.47 -6.90 24.04
CA LYS A 24 -6.36 -6.93 23.08
C LYS A 24 -5.78 -5.53 22.90
N ILE A 25 -4.50 -5.36 23.21
CA ILE A 25 -3.78 -4.09 23.05
C ILE A 25 -3.01 -4.15 21.72
N ALA A 26 -3.30 -3.21 20.83
CA ALA A 26 -2.63 -3.08 19.53
C ALA A 26 -1.92 -1.72 19.42
N ILE A 27 -0.81 -1.68 18.70
CA ILE A 27 -0.06 -0.46 18.42
C ILE A 27 -0.77 0.28 17.28
N VAL A 28 -1.39 1.43 17.58
CA VAL A 28 -2.17 2.20 16.60
C VAL A 28 -1.31 2.82 15.48
N SER A 29 0.01 2.95 15.70
CA SER A 29 0.93 3.62 14.77
C SER A 29 1.59 2.71 13.74
N ASP A 30 1.29 1.40 13.71
CA ASP A 30 1.96 0.45 12.81
C ASP A 30 1.34 0.35 11.39
N GLY A 31 0.26 1.10 11.12
CA GLY A 31 -0.45 1.06 9.85
C GLY A 31 -1.36 -0.16 9.67
N SER A 32 -1.41 -1.08 10.64
CA SER A 32 -2.26 -2.28 10.65
C SER A 32 -3.65 -2.03 11.24
N HIS A 33 -3.92 -0.83 11.77
CA HIS A 33 -5.20 -0.50 12.40
C HIS A 33 -6.13 0.26 11.45
N PHE A 34 -7.05 -0.47 10.81
CA PHE A 34 -8.22 0.16 10.20
C PHE A 34 -9.14 0.64 11.33
N PRO A 35 -9.48 1.94 11.43
CA PRO A 35 -10.36 2.43 12.49
C PRO A 35 -11.66 1.64 12.45
N LYS A 36 -12.03 1.01 13.57
CA LYS A 36 -13.29 0.27 13.68
C LYS A 36 -14.48 1.13 13.21
N ASP A 37 -14.43 2.43 13.49
CA ASP A 37 -15.39 3.43 13.02
C ASP A 37 -15.50 3.48 11.49
N LYS A 38 -14.38 3.38 10.76
CA LYS A 38 -14.37 3.34 9.29
C LYS A 38 -14.91 2.02 8.74
N TRP A 39 -14.63 0.90 9.41
CA TRP A 39 -15.17 -0.40 9.02
C TRP A 39 -16.67 -0.50 9.30
N ASP A 40 -17.10 -0.01 10.47
CA ASP A 40 -18.51 0.07 10.86
C ASP A 40 -19.26 1.05 9.94
N GLU A 41 -18.66 2.18 9.55
CA GLU A 41 -19.20 3.13 8.58
C GLU A 41 -19.38 2.48 7.19
N VAL A 42 -18.38 1.75 6.69
CA VAL A 42 -18.46 1.05 5.40
C VAL A 42 -19.48 -0.09 5.45
N ASN A 43 -19.54 -0.86 6.53
CA ASN A 43 -20.55 -1.92 6.67
C ASN A 43 -21.96 -1.36 6.85
N ALA A 44 -22.13 -0.25 7.56
CA ALA A 44 -23.40 0.43 7.66
C ALA A 44 -23.83 1.00 6.31
N ALA A 45 -22.92 1.61 5.54
CA ALA A 45 -23.16 2.08 4.19
C ALA A 45 -23.56 0.93 3.26
N LYS A 46 -22.86 -0.22 3.33
CA LYS A 46 -23.20 -1.42 2.56
C LYS A 46 -24.59 -1.94 2.91
N LYS A 47 -24.92 -2.09 4.19
CA LYS A 47 -26.25 -2.53 4.64
C LYS A 47 -27.36 -1.55 4.20
N LYS A 48 -27.08 -0.26 4.24
CA LYS A 48 -28.02 0.78 3.78
C LYS A 48 -28.26 0.66 2.27
N ILE A 49 -27.20 0.50 1.48
CA ILE A 49 -27.31 0.29 0.03
C ILE A 49 -28.09 -1.00 -0.28
N GLU A 50 -27.82 -2.10 0.42
CA GLU A 50 -28.57 -3.35 0.26
C GLU A 50 -30.07 -3.19 0.62
N ALA A 51 -30.38 -2.39 1.65
CA ALA A 51 -31.77 -2.08 2.02
C ALA A 51 -32.46 -1.20 0.97
N ASP A 52 -31.79 -0.16 0.49
CA ASP A 52 -32.30 0.73 -0.56
C ASP A 52 -32.56 -0.05 -1.86
N LEU A 53 -31.71 -1.02 -2.19
CA LEU A 53 -31.87 -1.88 -3.38
C LEU A 53 -33.11 -2.78 -3.26
N LYS A 54 -33.34 -3.37 -2.09
CA LYS A 54 -34.56 -4.16 -1.80
C LYS A 54 -35.83 -3.30 -1.84
N GLU A 55 -35.78 -2.09 -1.30
CA GLU A 55 -36.91 -1.17 -1.34
C GLU A 55 -37.23 -0.75 -2.79
N ARG A 56 -36.21 -0.50 -3.63
CA ARG A 56 -36.41 -0.25 -5.06
C ARG A 56 -37.05 -1.43 -5.78
N ASP A 57 -36.58 -2.65 -5.52
CA ASP A 57 -37.15 -3.85 -6.13
C ASP A 57 -38.62 -4.05 -5.72
N LYS A 58 -38.96 -3.74 -4.47
CA LYS A 58 -40.34 -3.74 -3.98
C LYS A 58 -41.18 -2.69 -4.70
N GLN A 59 -40.67 -1.46 -4.84
CA GLN A 59 -41.35 -0.39 -5.58
C GLN A 59 -41.56 -0.76 -7.06
N LEU A 60 -40.58 -1.44 -7.69
CA LEU A 60 -40.71 -1.94 -9.05
C LEU A 60 -41.80 -3.02 -9.16
N GLU A 61 -41.85 -3.98 -8.23
CA GLU A 61 -42.93 -4.97 -8.16
C GLU A 61 -44.31 -4.33 -7.94
N GLU A 62 -44.40 -3.28 -7.12
CA GLU A 62 -45.63 -2.53 -6.90
C GLU A 62 -46.04 -1.75 -8.15
N LEU A 63 -45.07 -1.10 -8.82
CA LEU A 63 -45.29 -0.42 -10.10
C LEU A 63 -45.82 -1.39 -11.15
N LYS A 64 -45.25 -2.60 -11.21
CA LYS A 64 -45.64 -3.69 -12.14
C LYS A 64 -47.09 -4.08 -11.97
N LYS A 65 -47.55 -4.17 -10.72
CA LYS A 65 -48.94 -4.48 -10.37
C LYS A 65 -49.88 -3.31 -10.68
N SER A 66 -49.42 -2.06 -10.48
CA SER A 66 -50.21 -0.86 -10.77
C SER A 66 -50.28 -0.48 -12.26
N ALA A 67 -49.33 -0.95 -13.08
CA ALA A 67 -49.19 -0.54 -14.48
C ALA A 67 -50.24 -1.14 -15.45
N GLY A 68 -51.12 -2.04 -14.99
CA GLY A 68 -52.19 -2.61 -15.84
C GLY A 68 -51.67 -3.30 -17.12
N ASP A 69 -52.45 -3.29 -18.21
CA ASP A 69 -52.10 -3.94 -19.51
C ASP A 69 -51.13 -3.15 -20.40
N ASN A 70 -50.28 -2.32 -19.80
CA ASN A 70 -49.24 -1.64 -20.56
C ASN A 70 -48.00 -2.56 -20.65
N GLU A 71 -48.01 -3.45 -21.66
CA GLU A 71 -46.97 -4.45 -21.92
C GLU A 71 -45.56 -3.84 -21.98
N GLU A 72 -45.41 -2.61 -22.51
CA GLU A 72 -44.13 -1.88 -22.52
C GLU A 72 -43.63 -1.53 -21.11
N LEU A 73 -44.52 -1.11 -20.21
CA LEU A 73 -44.14 -0.81 -18.82
C LEU A 73 -43.79 -2.10 -18.06
N LYS A 74 -44.53 -3.20 -18.26
CA LYS A 74 -44.18 -4.50 -17.66
C LYS A 74 -42.83 -5.01 -18.14
N ALA A 75 -42.53 -4.87 -19.43
CA ALA A 75 -41.24 -5.25 -20.01
C ALA A 75 -40.10 -4.42 -19.42
N LYS A 76 -40.27 -3.09 -19.34
CA LYS A 76 -39.27 -2.17 -18.76
C LYS A 76 -39.02 -2.45 -17.28
N ILE A 77 -40.07 -2.77 -16.53
CA ILE A 77 -39.95 -3.12 -15.11
C ILE A 77 -39.17 -4.43 -14.93
N LYS A 78 -39.46 -5.45 -15.76
CA LYS A 78 -38.71 -6.71 -15.71
C LYS A 78 -37.23 -6.47 -16.06
N GLU A 79 -36.94 -5.69 -17.09
CA GLU A 79 -35.58 -5.31 -17.48
C GLU A 79 -34.84 -4.58 -16.34
N LEU A 80 -35.50 -3.62 -15.67
CA LEU A 80 -34.94 -2.92 -14.51
C LEU A 80 -34.71 -3.84 -13.30
N GLN A 81 -35.58 -4.82 -13.06
CA GLN A 81 -35.41 -5.81 -11.99
C GLN A 81 -34.24 -6.74 -12.25
N ASP A 82 -34.10 -7.21 -13.48
CA ASP A 82 -32.99 -8.09 -13.88
C ASP A 82 -31.66 -7.31 -13.84
N ALA A 83 -31.64 -6.06 -14.32
CA ALA A 83 -30.48 -5.18 -14.22
C ALA A 83 -30.08 -4.86 -12.78
N ASN A 84 -31.03 -4.66 -11.86
CA ASN A 84 -30.75 -4.44 -10.43
C ASN A 84 -30.11 -5.68 -9.78
N LYS A 85 -30.60 -6.88 -10.09
CA LYS A 85 -30.02 -8.13 -9.58
C LYS A 85 -28.61 -8.33 -10.10
N GLU A 86 -28.38 -8.17 -11.40
CA GLU A 86 -27.05 -8.27 -11.98
C GLU A 86 -26.09 -7.24 -11.37
N ALA A 87 -26.56 -5.99 -11.16
CA ALA A 87 -25.77 -4.97 -10.50
C ALA A 87 -25.43 -5.36 -9.05
N ALA A 88 -26.40 -5.87 -8.28
CA ALA A 88 -26.17 -6.30 -6.90
C ALA A 88 -25.13 -7.43 -6.80
N ASP A 89 -25.23 -8.44 -7.67
CA ASP A 89 -24.27 -9.55 -7.72
C ASP A 89 -22.87 -9.07 -8.12
N LYS A 90 -22.80 -8.15 -9.10
CA LYS A 90 -21.55 -7.52 -9.52
C LYS A 90 -20.91 -6.70 -8.39
N TYR A 91 -21.69 -5.87 -7.70
CA TYR A 91 -21.20 -5.11 -6.54
C TYR A 91 -20.73 -6.00 -5.40
N GLN A 92 -21.44 -7.10 -5.13
CA GLN A 92 -21.00 -8.04 -4.09
C GLN A 92 -19.67 -8.72 -4.45
N LYS A 93 -19.48 -9.09 -5.73
CA LYS A 93 -18.21 -9.65 -6.22
C LYS A 93 -17.10 -8.62 -6.16
N GLU A 94 -17.30 -7.43 -6.72
CA GLU A 94 -16.31 -6.34 -6.72
C GLU A 94 -15.93 -5.91 -5.29
N ALA A 95 -16.89 -5.83 -4.37
CA ALA A 95 -16.62 -5.50 -2.98
C ALA A 95 -15.75 -6.57 -2.29
N LYS A 96 -16.06 -7.86 -2.49
CA LYS A 96 -15.24 -8.96 -1.96
C LYS A 96 -13.85 -8.97 -2.57
N GLU A 97 -13.75 -8.77 -3.88
CA GLU A 97 -12.47 -8.73 -4.60
C GLU A 97 -11.61 -7.56 -4.12
N LEU A 98 -12.21 -6.37 -3.95
CA LEU A 98 -11.53 -5.19 -3.42
C LEU A 98 -11.03 -5.42 -1.99
N GLN A 99 -11.85 -6.02 -1.13
CA GLN A 99 -11.47 -6.37 0.23
C GLN A 99 -10.29 -7.35 0.24
N LEU A 100 -10.34 -8.42 -0.58
CA LEU A 100 -9.26 -9.39 -0.72
C LEU A 100 -7.97 -8.76 -1.25
N LYS A 101 -8.06 -7.96 -2.32
CA LYS A 101 -6.91 -7.24 -2.89
C LYS A 101 -6.27 -6.30 -1.89
N THR A 102 -7.08 -5.60 -1.09
CA THR A 102 -6.57 -4.69 -0.05
C THR A 102 -5.86 -5.47 1.06
N ALA A 103 -6.47 -6.54 1.56
CA ALA A 103 -5.86 -7.39 2.59
C ALA A 103 -4.54 -8.03 2.11
N LEU A 104 -4.49 -8.47 0.85
CA LEU A 104 -3.28 -9.00 0.22
C LEU A 104 -2.21 -7.94 0.04
N LYS A 105 -2.57 -6.75 -0.45
CA LYS A 105 -1.64 -5.61 -0.55
C LYS A 105 -1.00 -5.35 0.81
N LEU A 106 -1.80 -5.20 1.86
CA LEU A 106 -1.31 -4.95 3.22
C LEU A 106 -0.34 -6.05 3.70
N LYS A 107 -0.64 -7.33 3.43
CA LYS A 107 0.23 -8.45 3.84
C LYS A 107 1.53 -8.56 3.02
N LEU A 108 1.56 -8.00 1.81
CA LEU A 108 2.71 -8.00 0.89
C LEU A 108 3.56 -6.72 0.96
N VAL A 109 3.08 -5.65 1.60
CA VAL A 109 3.87 -4.42 1.84
C VAL A 109 5.20 -4.79 2.52
N GLY A 110 6.30 -4.28 1.95
CA GLY A 110 7.67 -4.55 2.42
C GLY A 110 8.25 -5.92 2.03
N LYS A 111 7.43 -6.84 1.50
CA LYS A 111 7.87 -8.18 1.04
C LYS A 111 8.00 -8.29 -0.48
N VAL A 112 7.35 -7.39 -1.21
CA VAL A 112 7.31 -7.35 -2.68
C VAL A 112 7.77 -5.97 -3.12
N HIS A 113 8.52 -5.89 -4.21
CA HIS A 113 8.89 -4.60 -4.80
C HIS A 113 7.64 -3.84 -5.24
N GLU A 114 7.57 -2.52 -4.99
CA GLU A 114 6.36 -1.72 -5.25
C GLU A 114 5.89 -1.78 -6.71
N ASN A 115 6.85 -1.77 -7.65
CA ASN A 115 6.60 -1.94 -9.08
C ASN A 115 6.11 -3.35 -9.48
N ALA A 116 6.26 -4.34 -8.61
CA ALA A 116 5.85 -5.72 -8.81
C ALA A 116 4.55 -6.07 -8.09
N MET A 117 4.06 -5.19 -7.22
CA MET A 117 2.92 -5.45 -6.33
C MET A 117 1.67 -5.90 -7.11
N ASP A 118 1.27 -5.16 -8.14
CA ASP A 118 0.07 -5.50 -8.91
C ASP A 118 0.24 -6.80 -9.73
N ASN A 119 1.45 -7.08 -10.22
CA ASN A 119 1.75 -8.34 -10.92
C ASN A 119 1.63 -9.54 -9.99
N VAL A 120 2.20 -9.43 -8.78
CA VAL A 120 2.13 -10.50 -7.78
C VAL A 120 0.68 -10.73 -7.34
N LEU A 121 -0.10 -9.67 -7.12
CA LEU A 121 -1.51 -9.79 -6.73
C LEU A 121 -2.38 -10.49 -7.78
N ASN A 122 -2.15 -10.24 -9.06
CA ASN A 122 -2.91 -10.86 -10.14
C ASN A 122 -2.66 -12.37 -10.27
N GLU A 123 -1.58 -12.87 -9.67
CA GLU A 123 -1.24 -14.30 -9.68
C GLU A 123 -1.86 -15.05 -8.49
N PHE A 124 -2.39 -14.34 -7.49
CA PHE A 124 -3.10 -14.96 -6.37
C PHE A 124 -4.50 -15.41 -6.81
N LYS A 125 -4.86 -16.62 -6.38
CA LYS A 125 -6.20 -17.18 -6.52
C LYS A 125 -7.06 -16.69 -5.37
N PHE A 126 -7.78 -15.59 -5.60
CA PHE A 126 -8.68 -14.96 -4.63
C PHE A 126 -9.73 -15.92 -4.04
N ASP A 127 -10.21 -16.89 -4.82
CA ASP A 127 -11.21 -17.89 -4.37
C ASP A 127 -10.68 -18.86 -3.31
N GLN A 128 -9.36 -18.99 -3.17
CA GLN A 128 -8.71 -19.89 -2.22
C GLN A 128 -8.22 -19.17 -0.96
N ILE A 129 -8.53 -17.88 -0.81
CA ILE A 129 -8.04 -17.05 0.30
C ILE A 129 -9.22 -16.73 1.21
N GLU A 130 -9.14 -17.19 2.45
CA GLU A 130 -10.15 -16.89 3.46
C GLU A 130 -9.76 -15.63 4.23
N LEU A 131 -10.71 -14.69 4.33
CA LEU A 131 -10.61 -13.54 5.23
C LEU A 131 -11.24 -13.87 6.58
N ASP A 132 -10.69 -13.33 7.65
CA ASP A 132 -11.31 -13.34 8.97
C ASP A 132 -12.37 -12.24 9.11
N GLU A 133 -13.06 -12.22 10.26
CA GLU A 133 -14.11 -11.24 10.57
C GLU A 133 -13.60 -9.79 10.59
N THR A 134 -12.28 -9.59 10.70
CA THR A 134 -11.63 -8.28 10.67
C THR A 134 -11.16 -7.87 9.27
N GLY A 135 -11.34 -8.74 8.27
CA GLY A 135 -10.90 -8.51 6.89
C GLY A 135 -9.43 -8.84 6.64
N ASN A 136 -8.75 -9.51 7.57
CA ASN A 136 -7.36 -9.96 7.41
C ASN A 136 -7.32 -11.39 6.84
N ILE A 137 -6.23 -11.74 6.17
CA ILE A 137 -6.08 -13.07 5.57
C ILE A 137 -5.82 -14.13 6.64
N LYS A 138 -6.77 -15.06 6.78
CA LYS A 138 -6.75 -16.17 7.73
C LYS A 138 -6.00 -17.40 7.19
N SER A 139 -6.23 -17.77 5.93
CA SER A 139 -5.71 -19.01 5.34
C SER A 139 -5.52 -18.87 3.81
N GLY A 140 -4.78 -19.81 3.19
CA GLY A 140 -4.59 -19.88 1.74
C GLY A 140 -3.56 -18.92 1.13
N PHE A 141 -3.02 -17.99 1.92
CA PHE A 141 -1.96 -17.08 1.49
C PHE A 141 -0.57 -17.70 1.48
N ASP A 142 -0.17 -18.37 2.57
CA ASP A 142 1.23 -18.78 2.77
C ASP A 142 1.72 -19.78 1.71
N ASP A 143 0.85 -20.71 1.30
CA ASP A 143 1.17 -21.70 0.27
C ASP A 143 1.37 -21.06 -1.11
N GLN A 144 0.46 -20.14 -1.48
CA GLN A 144 0.54 -19.40 -2.73
C GLN A 144 1.74 -18.44 -2.75
N TYR A 145 1.99 -17.78 -1.61
CA TYR A 145 3.11 -16.86 -1.44
C TYR A 145 4.46 -17.58 -1.61
N LYS A 146 4.65 -18.74 -0.97
CA LYS A 146 5.88 -19.55 -1.13
C LYS A 146 6.06 -20.04 -2.56
N SER A 147 4.99 -20.55 -3.18
CA SER A 147 5.01 -20.98 -4.58
C SER A 147 5.39 -19.84 -5.54
N LEU A 148 4.90 -18.62 -5.28
CA LEU A 148 5.27 -17.43 -6.03
C LEU A 148 6.72 -16.98 -5.77
N GLN A 149 7.21 -17.10 -4.54
CA GLN A 149 8.62 -16.81 -4.24
C GLN A 149 9.57 -17.77 -4.97
N GLU A 150 9.24 -19.06 -5.04
CA GLU A 150 10.06 -20.06 -5.72
C GLU A 150 10.05 -19.87 -7.25
N SER A 151 8.88 -19.60 -7.83
CA SER A 151 8.72 -19.46 -9.28
C SER A 151 9.13 -18.08 -9.81
N LYS A 152 8.90 -17.01 -9.03
CA LYS A 152 9.06 -15.61 -9.44
C LYS A 152 9.75 -14.77 -8.36
N GLY A 153 10.82 -15.30 -7.77
CA GLY A 153 11.57 -14.67 -6.67
C GLY A 153 12.05 -13.24 -6.93
N PHE A 154 12.24 -12.84 -8.19
CA PHE A 154 12.65 -11.49 -8.59
C PHE A 154 11.64 -10.39 -8.26
N TYR A 155 10.38 -10.74 -7.99
CA TYR A 155 9.37 -9.79 -7.51
C TYR A 155 9.45 -9.54 -6.01
N PHE A 156 10.11 -10.42 -5.26
CA PHE A 156 10.14 -10.40 -3.80
C PHE A 156 11.43 -9.77 -3.28
N VAL A 157 11.27 -8.99 -2.22
CA VAL A 157 12.38 -8.34 -1.53
C VAL A 157 13.07 -9.39 -0.66
N PRO A 158 14.40 -9.59 -0.80
CA PRO A 158 15.12 -10.53 0.06
C PRO A 158 15.10 -10.05 1.52
N GLU A 159 14.86 -10.97 2.46
CA GLU A 159 14.65 -10.69 3.90
C GLU A 159 15.81 -9.92 4.57
N ASN A 160 16.98 -9.84 3.92
CA ASN A 160 18.17 -9.15 4.42
C ASN A 160 18.37 -7.72 3.88
N SER A 161 17.38 -7.12 3.23
CA SER A 161 17.52 -5.77 2.63
C SER A 161 17.03 -4.61 3.51
N ASN A 162 16.64 -4.88 4.76
CA ASN A 162 16.21 -3.87 5.72
C ASN A 162 17.35 -2.98 6.28
N GLU A 163 18.55 -3.05 5.72
CA GLU A 163 19.61 -2.06 5.98
C GLU A 163 19.75 -1.11 4.80
N THR A 164 18.76 -0.25 4.59
CA THR A 164 19.10 1.09 4.08
C THR A 164 19.66 1.89 5.25
N THR A 165 20.89 1.58 5.64
CA THR A 165 21.69 2.50 6.45
C THR A 165 21.85 3.78 5.64
N PHE A 166 20.99 4.77 5.90
CA PHE A 166 21.29 6.15 5.57
C PHE A 166 22.48 6.55 6.43
N VAL A 167 23.68 6.34 5.92
CA VAL A 167 24.90 6.89 6.52
C VAL A 167 24.79 8.39 6.32
N GLY A 168 24.33 9.09 7.35
CA GLY A 168 24.17 10.55 7.31
C GLY A 168 25.45 11.17 6.77
N PHE A 169 25.31 11.98 5.71
CA PHE A 169 26.42 12.72 5.14
C PHE A 169 27.05 13.59 6.22
N LYS A 170 28.25 13.23 6.69
CA LYS A 170 29.04 14.10 7.55
C LYS A 170 29.71 15.13 6.65
N PRO A 171 29.32 16.42 6.70
CA PRO A 171 30.04 17.44 5.96
C PRO A 171 31.50 17.46 6.44
N PHE A 172 32.42 17.54 5.48
CA PHE A 172 33.86 17.65 5.73
C PHE A 172 34.12 18.89 6.58
N ASN A 173 34.36 18.71 7.88
CA ASN A 173 34.82 19.78 8.75
C ASN A 173 36.30 20.00 8.45
N GLY A 174 36.60 21.06 7.71
CA GLY A 174 37.95 21.37 7.25
C GLY A 174 38.93 21.53 8.41
N GLY A 175 39.75 20.51 8.64
CA GLY A 175 40.82 20.56 9.62
C GLY A 175 41.74 19.34 9.54
N GLY A 176 42.89 19.52 8.90
CA GLY A 176 44.12 18.78 9.20
C GLY A 176 44.22 17.33 8.75
N ALA A 177 45.17 17.07 7.85
CA ALA A 177 45.54 15.76 7.31
C ALA A 177 45.88 14.70 8.38
N ASN A 178 45.41 13.45 8.17
CA ASN A 178 46.31 12.31 7.96
C ASN A 178 45.56 11.03 7.53
N ASN A 179 46.29 10.23 6.75
CA ASN A 179 45.90 9.01 6.03
C ASN A 179 45.20 7.93 6.88
N ASP A 180 44.11 7.34 6.38
CA ASP A 180 44.03 5.88 6.20
C ASP A 180 42.94 5.47 5.19
N LYS A 181 43.12 4.27 4.66
CA LYS A 181 42.50 3.66 3.48
C LYS A 181 40.98 3.50 3.55
N GLY A 182 40.32 3.74 2.40
CA GLY A 182 39.03 3.09 2.09
C GLY A 182 37.79 3.99 1.97
N ASP A 183 37.94 5.30 1.77
CA ASP A 183 36.78 6.20 1.72
C ASP A 183 36.34 6.53 0.27
N LYS A 184 35.32 5.80 -0.21
CA LYS A 184 34.62 6.11 -1.48
C LYS A 184 34.00 7.52 -1.47
N GLY A 185 33.76 8.11 -0.28
CA GLY A 185 33.31 9.51 -0.14
C GLY A 185 34.40 10.52 -0.47
N GLY A 186 35.67 10.20 -0.18
CA GLY A 186 36.83 11.01 -0.53
C GLY A 186 37.07 11.11 -2.05
N GLU A 187 36.75 10.04 -2.79
CA GLU A 187 36.83 10.03 -4.26
C GLU A 187 35.74 10.90 -4.90
N PHE A 188 34.49 10.81 -4.42
CA PHE A 188 33.40 11.66 -4.90
C PHE A 188 33.66 13.15 -4.63
N GLY A 189 34.15 13.49 -3.44
CA GLY A 189 34.53 14.87 -3.10
C GLY A 189 35.65 15.42 -3.98
N LYS A 190 36.68 14.60 -4.27
CA LYS A 190 37.73 14.96 -5.23
C LYS A 190 37.18 15.12 -6.64
N GLN A 191 36.26 14.27 -7.07
CA GLN A 191 35.67 14.30 -8.41
C GLN A 191 34.79 15.53 -8.61
N LEU A 192 34.00 15.92 -7.60
CA LEU A 192 33.19 17.13 -7.64
C LEU A 192 34.05 18.41 -7.60
N ALA A 193 35.11 18.42 -6.79
CA ALA A 193 36.05 19.55 -6.76
C ALA A 193 36.82 19.69 -8.08
N ALA A 194 37.20 18.57 -8.71
CA ALA A 194 37.82 18.56 -10.03
C ALA A 194 36.84 19.07 -11.11
N GLN A 195 35.58 18.64 -11.06
CA GLN A 195 34.54 19.10 -11.99
C GLN A 195 34.23 20.60 -11.81
N ASN A 196 34.19 21.10 -10.59
CA ASN A 196 34.02 22.53 -10.32
C ASN A 196 35.21 23.38 -10.77
N LYS A 197 36.45 22.92 -10.57
CA LYS A 197 37.65 23.61 -11.12
C LYS A 197 37.63 23.63 -12.64
N GLN A 198 37.33 22.50 -13.26
CA GLN A 198 37.25 22.43 -14.72
C GLN A 198 36.13 23.31 -15.29
N SER A 199 35.04 23.49 -14.52
CA SER A 199 33.95 24.40 -14.87
C SER A 199 34.34 25.87 -14.66
N SER A 200 35.13 26.20 -13.62
CA SER A 200 35.65 27.56 -13.43
C SER A 200 36.68 27.93 -14.49
N ASP A 201 37.56 27.00 -14.88
CA ASP A 201 38.57 27.24 -15.90
C ASP A 201 37.91 27.45 -17.27
N LYS A 202 36.92 26.63 -17.62
CA LYS A 202 36.10 26.83 -18.83
C LYS A 202 35.30 28.14 -18.79
N MET A 203 34.82 28.56 -17.62
CA MET A 203 34.12 29.83 -17.46
C MET A 203 35.07 31.03 -17.60
N GLN A 204 36.30 30.93 -17.09
CA GLN A 204 37.34 31.94 -17.28
C GLN A 204 37.82 31.99 -18.74
N GLU A 205 37.97 30.84 -19.40
CA GLU A 205 38.30 30.76 -20.82
C GLU A 205 37.18 31.37 -21.69
N ALA A 206 35.92 31.06 -21.38
CA ALA A 206 34.76 31.66 -22.05
C ALA A 206 34.66 33.18 -21.80
N GLN A 207 34.95 33.65 -20.57
CA GLN A 207 35.01 35.10 -20.30
C GLN A 207 36.16 35.77 -21.03
N ASN A 208 37.33 35.16 -21.12
CA ASN A 208 38.47 35.70 -21.87
C ASN A 208 38.19 35.72 -23.38
N LEU A 209 37.47 34.72 -23.92
CA LEU A 209 37.04 34.72 -25.32
C LEU A 209 35.97 35.77 -25.61
N TYR A 210 35.06 36.04 -24.66
CA TYR A 210 33.94 36.97 -24.85
C TYR A 210 34.29 38.44 -24.54
N PHE A 211 35.19 38.68 -23.58
CA PHE A 211 35.56 40.02 -23.10
C PHE A 211 37.04 40.38 -23.34
N GLY A 212 37.89 39.43 -23.73
CA GLY A 212 39.32 39.67 -23.99
C GLY A 212 39.61 40.24 -25.39
N GLY A 213 38.60 40.35 -26.25
CA GLY A 213 38.69 40.98 -27.57
C GLY A 213 38.50 42.49 -27.55
N GLN A 214 39.11 43.22 -26.61
CA GLN A 214 39.28 44.67 -26.71
C GLN A 214 40.39 45.17 -25.76
N LYS A 215 41.62 45.19 -26.28
CA LYS A 215 42.62 46.19 -25.87
C LYS A 215 43.15 46.85 -27.15
N ALA A 216 43.34 48.16 -27.03
CA ALA A 216 43.73 49.14 -28.05
C ALA A 216 44.91 48.72 -28.94
#